data_AF-A0A259LPN7-F1
#
_entry.id   AF-A0A259LPN7-F1
#
_cell.length_a   1.000
_cell.length_b   1.000
_cell.length_c   1.000
_cell.angle_alpha   90.00
_cell.angle_beta   90.00
_cell.angle_gamma   90.00
#
_symmetry.space_group_name_H-M   'P 1'
#
loop_
_entity.id
_entity.type
_entity.pdbx_description
1 polymer ?
#
loop_
_entity_poly.entity_id
_entity_poly.type
_entity_poly.pdbx_seq_one_letter_code
_entity_poly.pdbx_strand_id
1 'polypeptide(L)'
;DLETERKALQKFPEEELEELALIYVERGVEPETARAVAEQLSRRDALSAHARDELGLHDMIAARPVQAALSSAASFSAGAVLPLIAAALAPEGTVTPVVATVSLLALAILGWLSAKAGGAGKRRAVVRVVFWGAAAMIVTGLIGAAFGTVV
;
A
#
# COMPACT_ATOMS: atom_id res chain seq x y z
N ASP A 1 -3.87 -19.24 -6.10
CA ASP A 1 -5.01 -19.34 -5.17
C ASP A 1 -6.27 -19.72 -5.93
N LEU A 2 -6.91 -18.85 -6.73
CA LEU A 2 -8.13 -19.20 -7.49
C LEU A 2 -8.03 -20.46 -8.38
N GLU A 3 -6.89 -20.69 -9.04
CA GLU A 3 -6.71 -21.93 -9.83
C GLU A 3 -6.48 -23.17 -8.98
N THR A 4 -5.86 -23.01 -7.81
CA THR A 4 -5.69 -24.08 -6.83
C THR A 4 -7.06 -24.48 -6.30
N GLU A 5 -7.85 -23.47 -5.91
CA GLU A 5 -9.21 -23.60 -5.41
C GLU A 5 -10.14 -24.31 -6.41
N ARG A 6 -10.10 -23.88 -7.67
CA ARG A 6 -10.85 -24.53 -8.75
C ARG A 6 -10.51 -26.02 -8.88
N LYS A 7 -9.26 -26.41 -8.66
CA LYS A 7 -8.84 -27.82 -8.71
C LYS A 7 -9.27 -28.59 -7.47
N ALA A 8 -9.33 -27.93 -6.32
CA ALA A 8 -9.74 -28.52 -5.05
C ALA A 8 -11.25 -28.83 -5.07
N LEU A 9 -12.09 -27.86 -5.48
CA LEU A 9 -13.52 -28.02 -5.74
C LEU A 9 -13.87 -29.15 -6.73
N GLN A 10 -12.98 -29.45 -7.68
CA GLN A 10 -13.16 -30.57 -8.62
C GLN A 10 -12.76 -31.92 -8.03
N LYS A 11 -11.76 -31.94 -7.15
CA LYS A 11 -11.20 -33.18 -6.60
C LYS A 11 -11.87 -33.62 -5.30
N PHE A 12 -12.26 -32.67 -4.47
CA PHE A 12 -12.72 -32.89 -3.09
C PHE A 12 -13.99 -32.06 -2.76
N PRO A 13 -15.07 -32.13 -3.55
CA PRO A 13 -16.22 -31.23 -3.41
C PRO A 13 -16.90 -31.29 -2.03
N GLU A 14 -16.90 -32.44 -1.37
CA GLU A 14 -17.47 -32.58 -0.02
C GLU A 14 -16.55 -31.99 1.06
N GLU A 15 -15.23 -32.12 0.89
CA GLU A 15 -14.26 -31.53 1.83
C GLU A 15 -14.30 -30.00 1.74
N GLU A 16 -14.38 -29.45 0.53
CA GLU A 16 -14.52 -27.99 0.31
C GLU A 16 -15.84 -27.44 0.91
N LEU A 17 -16.94 -28.20 0.80
CA LEU A 17 -18.21 -27.81 1.42
C LEU A 17 -18.09 -27.75 2.95
N GLU A 18 -17.38 -28.70 3.55
CA GLU A 18 -17.12 -28.72 4.98
C GLU A 18 -16.19 -27.60 5.41
N GLU A 19 -15.17 -27.30 4.61
CA GLU A 19 -14.27 -26.15 4.81
C GLU A 19 -15.05 -24.84 4.80
N LEU A 20 -15.90 -24.61 3.80
CA LEU A 20 -16.73 -23.41 3.73
C LEU A 20 -17.68 -23.31 4.92
N ALA A 21 -18.30 -24.42 5.34
CA ALA A 21 -19.15 -24.44 6.52
C ALA A 21 -18.37 -24.10 7.81
N LEU A 22 -17.15 -24.62 7.96
CA LEU A 22 -16.28 -24.32 9.10
C LEU A 22 -15.94 -22.83 9.17
N ILE A 23 -15.69 -22.16 8.04
CA ILE A 23 -15.47 -20.69 8.00
C ILE A 23 -16.65 -19.93 8.62
N TYR A 24 -17.88 -20.36 8.35
CA TYR A 24 -19.08 -19.74 8.94
C TYR A 24 -19.23 -20.06 10.42
N VAL A 25 -18.88 -21.28 10.86
CA VAL A 25 -18.85 -21.63 12.29
C VAL A 25 -17.86 -20.77 13.05
N GLU A 26 -16.65 -20.56 12.53
CA GLU A 26 -15.64 -19.69 13.13
C GLU A 26 -16.10 -18.23 13.23
N ARG A 27 -16.98 -17.80 12.32
CA ARG A 27 -17.64 -16.48 12.36
C ARG A 27 -18.83 -16.41 13.33
N GLY A 28 -19.15 -17.50 14.02
CA GLY A 28 -20.19 -17.57 15.05
C GLY A 28 -21.56 -18.07 14.55
N VAL A 29 -21.63 -18.69 13.38
CA VAL A 29 -22.85 -19.31 12.87
C VAL A 29 -23.01 -20.72 13.46
N GLU A 30 -24.22 -21.07 13.90
CA GLU A 30 -24.53 -22.44 14.36
C GLU A 30 -24.20 -23.48 13.27
N PRO A 31 -23.63 -24.66 13.60
CA PRO A 31 -23.15 -25.63 12.62
C PRO A 31 -24.17 -26.04 11.56
N GLU A 32 -25.43 -26.26 11.97
CA GLU A 32 -26.52 -26.61 11.04
C GLU A 32 -26.81 -25.48 10.04
N THR A 33 -26.78 -24.23 10.52
CA THR A 33 -27.00 -23.05 9.67
C THR A 33 -25.79 -22.82 8.76
N ALA A 34 -24.58 -23.01 9.27
CA ALA A 34 -23.34 -22.86 8.52
C ALA A 34 -23.28 -23.84 7.33
N ARG A 35 -23.64 -25.11 7.55
CA ARG A 35 -23.73 -26.11 6.47
C ARG A 35 -24.81 -25.76 5.45
N ALA A 36 -25.98 -25.31 5.91
CA ALA A 36 -27.05 -24.87 5.02
C ALA A 36 -26.63 -23.66 4.15
N VAL A 37 -25.88 -22.71 4.72
CA VAL A 37 -25.32 -21.56 3.99
C VAL A 37 -24.28 -22.01 2.98
N ALA A 38 -23.32 -22.86 3.39
CA ALA A 38 -22.29 -23.38 2.50
C ALA A 38 -22.87 -24.12 1.30
N GLU A 39 -23.90 -24.96 1.51
CA GLU A 39 -24.61 -25.63 0.41
C GLU A 39 -25.31 -24.65 -0.53
N GLN A 40 -26.03 -23.66 0.00
CA GLN A 40 -26.75 -22.70 -0.82
C GLN A 40 -25.80 -21.83 -1.66
N LEU A 41 -24.69 -21.40 -1.08
CA LEU A 41 -23.67 -20.61 -1.77
C LEU A 41 -22.93 -21.46 -2.81
N SER A 42 -22.56 -22.69 -2.46
CA SER A 42 -21.86 -23.61 -3.37
C SER A 42 -22.71 -24.01 -4.58
N ARG A 43 -24.02 -24.21 -4.40
CA ARG A 43 -24.96 -24.46 -5.51
C ARG A 43 -25.04 -23.31 -6.50
N ARG A 44 -24.88 -22.06 -6.03
CA ARG A 44 -24.90 -20.88 -6.88
C ARG A 44 -23.57 -20.70 -7.59
N ASP A 45 -22.50 -20.66 -6.82
CA ASP A 45 -21.12 -20.50 -7.30
C ASP A 45 -20.12 -20.81 -6.17
N ALA A 46 -19.69 -22.06 -6.08
CA ALA A 46 -18.72 -22.49 -5.06
C ALA A 46 -17.39 -21.75 -5.17
N LEU A 47 -16.87 -21.55 -6.39
CA LEU A 47 -15.59 -20.86 -6.56
C LEU A 47 -15.66 -19.40 -6.10
N SER A 48 -16.76 -18.69 -6.39
CA SER A 48 -16.94 -17.33 -5.89
C SER A 48 -17.18 -17.28 -4.38
N ALA A 49 -17.84 -18.28 -3.80
CA ALA A 49 -18.03 -18.37 -2.35
C ALA A 49 -16.69 -18.52 -1.63
N HIS A 50 -15.87 -19.50 -2.03
CA HIS A 50 -14.52 -19.69 -1.48
C HIS A 50 -13.61 -18.51 -1.77
N ALA A 51 -13.61 -17.97 -2.98
CA ALA A 51 -12.82 -16.77 -3.31
C ALA A 51 -13.12 -15.61 -2.36
N ARG A 52 -14.40 -15.40 -2.01
CA ARG A 52 -14.81 -14.30 -1.14
C ARG A 52 -14.58 -14.61 0.34
N ASP A 53 -15.02 -15.77 0.79
CA ASP A 53 -15.12 -16.10 2.21
C ASP A 53 -13.86 -16.75 2.78
N GLU A 54 -13.11 -17.47 1.98
CA GLU A 54 -11.84 -18.10 2.37
C GLU A 54 -10.65 -17.23 1.96
N LEU A 55 -10.56 -16.88 0.67
CA LEU A 55 -9.40 -16.15 0.12
C LEU A 55 -9.49 -14.63 0.32
N GLY A 56 -10.64 -14.12 0.78
CA GLY A 56 -10.86 -12.68 0.97
C GLY A 56 -10.87 -11.86 -0.33
N LEU A 57 -10.90 -12.51 -1.49
CA LEU A 57 -10.90 -11.88 -2.81
C LEU A 57 -12.29 -11.28 -3.10
N HIS A 58 -12.41 -10.00 -2.82
CA HIS A 58 -13.56 -9.19 -3.22
C HIS A 58 -13.20 -8.39 -4.48
N ASP A 59 -14.15 -8.18 -5.39
CA ASP A 59 -13.95 -7.35 -6.60
C ASP A 59 -13.45 -5.93 -6.26
N MET A 60 -13.75 -5.41 -5.07
CA MET A 60 -13.25 -4.12 -4.57
C MET A 60 -11.77 -4.12 -4.18
N ILE A 61 -11.14 -5.30 -4.04
CA ILE A 61 -9.74 -5.48 -3.62
C ILE A 61 -8.89 -6.03 -4.78
N ALA A 62 -9.47 -6.23 -5.97
CA ALA A 62 -8.72 -6.65 -7.15
C ALA A 62 -7.51 -5.74 -7.35
N ALA A 63 -6.31 -6.31 -7.24
CA ALA A 63 -5.08 -5.54 -7.35
C ALA A 63 -5.03 -4.88 -8.74
N ARG A 64 -4.85 -3.56 -8.76
CA ARG A 64 -4.68 -2.78 -10.01
C ARG A 64 -3.19 -2.39 -10.14
N PRO A 65 -2.28 -3.33 -10.43
CA PRO A 65 -0.84 -3.11 -10.31
C PRO A 65 -0.32 -2.02 -11.25
N VAL A 66 -0.80 -1.99 -12.50
CA VAL A 66 -0.40 -0.96 -13.48
C VAL A 66 -0.89 0.42 -13.03
N GLN A 67 -2.12 0.51 -12.52
CA GLN A 67 -2.65 1.77 -12.00
C GLN A 67 -1.85 2.24 -10.78
N ALA A 68 -1.54 1.33 -9.85
CA ALA A 68 -0.72 1.62 -8.67
C ALA A 68 0.66 2.14 -9.11
N ALA A 69 1.35 1.42 -9.99
CA ALA A 69 2.67 1.81 -10.51
C ALA A 69 2.66 3.19 -11.17
N LEU A 70 1.70 3.44 -12.08
CA LEU A 70 1.58 4.74 -12.76
C LEU A 70 1.23 5.86 -11.78
N SER A 71 0.35 5.61 -10.81
CA SER A 71 0.01 6.60 -9.79
C SER A 71 1.19 6.93 -8.88
N SER A 72 2.01 5.93 -8.54
CA SER A 72 3.23 6.11 -7.75
C SER A 72 4.30 6.87 -8.54
N ALA A 73 4.53 6.52 -9.81
CA ALA A 73 5.46 7.22 -10.68
C ALA A 73 5.08 8.69 -10.84
N ALA A 74 3.81 8.96 -11.16
CA ALA A 74 3.30 10.32 -11.30
C ALA A 74 3.44 11.13 -9.99
N SER A 75 3.10 10.53 -8.86
CA SER A 75 3.18 11.19 -7.55
C SER A 75 4.62 11.47 -7.14
N PHE A 76 5.54 10.53 -7.39
CA PHE A 76 6.97 10.71 -7.13
C PHE A 76 7.55 11.84 -8.01
N SER A 77 7.30 11.78 -9.33
CA SER A 77 7.75 12.82 -10.26
C SER A 77 7.20 14.20 -9.88
N ALA A 78 5.91 14.30 -9.56
CA ALA A 78 5.30 15.56 -9.12
C ALA A 78 5.94 16.10 -7.82
N GLY A 79 6.22 15.23 -6.86
CA GLY A 79 6.90 15.61 -5.61
C GLY A 79 8.33 16.13 -5.84
N ALA A 80 9.04 15.59 -6.85
CA ALA A 80 10.40 15.99 -7.18
C ALA A 80 10.50 17.35 -7.89
N VAL A 81 9.41 17.87 -8.47
CA VAL A 81 9.41 19.15 -9.20
C VAL A 81 9.86 20.31 -8.31
N LEU A 82 9.37 20.39 -7.06
CA LEU A 82 9.70 21.50 -6.16
C LEU A 82 11.21 21.57 -5.83
N PRO A 83 11.87 20.49 -5.37
CA PRO A 83 13.33 20.47 -5.19
C PRO A 83 14.11 20.78 -6.47
N LEU A 84 13.66 20.31 -7.64
CA LEU A 84 14.33 20.58 -8.92
C LEU A 84 14.27 22.05 -9.31
N ILE A 85 13.11 22.70 -9.15
CA ILE A 85 12.97 24.14 -9.37
C ILE A 85 13.86 24.91 -8.38
N ALA A 86 13.91 24.47 -7.12
CA ALA A 86 14.76 25.09 -6.11
C ALA A 86 16.24 24.99 -6.48
N ALA A 87 16.69 23.85 -7.01
CA ALA A 87 18.05 23.68 -7.50
C ALA A 87 18.36 24.59 -8.69
N ALA A 88 17.44 24.70 -9.64
CA ALA A 88 17.62 25.51 -10.86
C ALA A 88 17.66 27.02 -10.59
N LEU A 89 16.97 27.49 -9.54
CA LEU A 89 16.90 28.91 -9.19
C LEU A 89 17.88 29.31 -8.07
N ALA A 90 18.56 28.36 -7.44
CA ALA A 90 19.47 28.64 -6.34
C ALA A 90 20.72 29.39 -6.84
N PRO A 91 21.14 30.47 -6.15
CA PRO A 91 22.42 31.11 -6.40
C PRO A 91 23.61 30.14 -6.26
N GLU A 92 24.68 30.41 -6.99
CA GLU A 92 25.94 29.66 -6.91
C GLU A 92 26.42 29.55 -5.45
N GLY A 93 26.82 28.34 -5.05
CA GLY A 93 27.26 28.04 -3.69
C GLY A 93 26.13 27.84 -2.65
N THR A 94 24.86 28.00 -3.04
CA THR A 94 23.71 27.84 -2.11
C THR A 94 22.72 26.73 -2.50
N VAL A 95 23.00 25.98 -3.56
CA VAL A 95 22.12 24.91 -4.08
C VAL A 95 21.75 23.91 -2.98
N THR A 96 22.73 23.37 -2.28
CA THR A 96 22.52 22.35 -1.23
C THR A 96 21.58 22.83 -0.10
N PRO A 97 21.84 23.95 0.60
CA PRO A 97 20.95 24.42 1.67
C PRO A 97 19.57 24.84 1.15
N VAL A 98 19.46 25.40 -0.06
CA VAL A 98 18.18 25.77 -0.68
C VAL A 98 17.34 24.53 -0.98
N VAL A 99 17.92 23.53 -1.65
CA VAL A 99 17.24 22.28 -1.99
C VAL A 99 16.81 21.53 -0.73
N ALA A 100 17.68 21.43 0.28
CA ALA A 100 17.35 20.79 1.54
C ALA A 100 16.16 21.48 2.23
N THR A 101 16.17 22.82 2.31
CA THR A 101 15.09 23.59 2.95
C THR A 101 13.77 23.42 2.22
N VAL A 102 13.75 23.59 0.90
CA VAL A 102 12.53 23.44 0.09
C VAL A 102 12.00 22.01 0.17
N SER A 103 12.88 21.01 0.12
CA SER A 103 12.48 19.61 0.22
C SER A 103 11.86 19.28 1.59
N LEU A 104 12.45 19.77 2.69
CA LEU A 104 11.90 19.54 4.04
C LEU A 104 10.54 20.21 4.23
N LEU A 105 10.34 21.42 3.68
CA LEU A 105 9.04 22.09 3.70
C LEU A 105 8.00 21.31 2.86
N ALA A 106 8.37 20.85 1.67
CA ALA A 106 7.51 20.02 0.83
C ALA A 106 7.14 18.70 1.53
N LEU A 107 8.11 18.04 2.17
CA LEU A 107 7.89 16.82 2.96
C LEU A 107 6.97 17.06 4.15
N ALA A 108 7.07 18.21 4.83
CA ALA A 108 6.16 18.56 5.92
C ALA A 108 4.71 18.71 5.42
N ILE A 109 4.54 19.38 4.28
CA ILE A 109 3.22 19.54 3.62
C ILE A 109 2.68 18.17 3.20
N LEU A 110 3.47 17.33 2.53
CA LEU A 110 3.08 15.99 2.11
C LEU A 110 2.76 15.07 3.30
N GLY A 111 3.52 15.18 4.40
CA GLY A 111 3.25 14.47 5.65
C GLY A 111 1.91 14.87 6.26
N TRP A 112 1.54 16.14 6.18
CA TRP A 112 0.23 16.62 6.63
C TRP A 112 -0.90 16.16 5.71
N LEU A 113 -0.72 16.25 4.39
CA LEU A 113 -1.72 15.82 3.39
C LEU A 113 -2.00 14.32 3.49
N SER A 114 -0.95 13.50 3.60
CA SER A 114 -1.08 12.05 3.76
C SER A 114 -1.80 11.67 5.06
N ALA A 115 -1.56 12.39 6.16
CA ALA A 115 -2.30 12.17 7.40
C ALA A 115 -3.79 12.54 7.26
N LYS A 116 -4.09 13.63 6.57
CA LYS A 116 -5.47 14.05 6.29
C LYS A 116 -6.19 13.02 5.42
N ALA A 117 -5.53 12.48 4.41
CA ALA A 117 -6.10 11.47 3.52
C ALA A 117 -6.25 10.10 4.20
N GLY A 118 -5.30 9.70 5.04
CA GLY A 118 -5.26 8.37 5.68
C GLY A 118 -5.85 8.29 7.09
N GLY A 119 -6.49 9.35 7.59
CA GLY A 119 -7.09 9.37 8.94
C GLY A 119 -6.09 9.29 10.10
N ALA A 120 -4.79 9.48 9.85
CA ALA A 120 -3.74 9.36 10.85
C ALA A 120 -3.50 10.68 11.61
N GLY A 121 -2.84 10.59 12.77
CA GLY A 121 -2.45 11.77 13.55
C GLY A 121 -1.46 12.68 12.79
N LYS A 122 -1.92 13.88 12.39
CA LYS A 122 -1.17 14.86 11.57
C LYS A 122 0.27 15.10 12.05
N ARG A 123 0.44 15.41 13.34
CA ARG A 123 1.77 15.71 13.91
C ARG A 123 2.73 14.51 13.80
N ARG A 124 2.25 13.29 14.08
CA ARG A 124 3.07 12.07 13.99
C ARG A 124 3.51 11.79 12.55
N ALA A 125 2.59 11.97 11.60
CA ALA A 125 2.89 11.78 10.19
C ALA A 125 3.93 12.79 9.67
N VAL A 126 3.73 14.08 9.95
CA VAL A 126 4.68 15.14 9.56
C VAL A 126 6.06 14.89 10.13
N VAL A 127 6.16 14.64 11.45
CA VAL A 127 7.45 14.39 12.11
C VAL A 127 8.14 13.17 11.51
N ARG A 128 7.41 12.07 11.29
CA ARG A 128 7.96 10.86 10.68
C ARG A 128 8.52 11.12 9.29
N VAL A 129 7.77 11.80 8.43
CA VAL A 129 8.17 12.05 7.04
C VAL A 129 9.37 13.00 6.97
N VAL A 130 9.34 14.09 7.73
CA VAL A 130 10.43 15.07 7.77
C VAL A 130 11.69 14.47 8.39
N PHE A 131 11.57 13.69 9.46
CA PHE A 131 12.70 13.03 10.12
C PHE A 131 13.44 12.08 9.16
N TRP A 132 12.71 11.16 8.52
CA TRP A 132 13.34 10.21 7.60
C TRP A 132 13.87 10.89 6.34
N GLY A 133 13.21 11.95 5.85
CA GLY A 133 13.73 12.77 4.76
C GLY A 133 15.05 13.48 5.12
N ALA A 134 15.11 14.12 6.29
CA ALA A 134 16.31 14.77 6.79
C ALA A 134 17.46 13.78 7.01
N ALA A 135 17.16 12.61 7.61
CA ALA A 135 18.16 11.56 7.82
C ALA A 135 18.75 11.07 6.48
N ALA A 136 17.91 10.85 5.47
CA ALA A 136 18.37 10.45 4.14
C ALA A 136 19.24 11.52 3.47
N MET A 137 18.87 12.81 3.59
CA MET A 137 19.66 13.93 3.07
C MET A 137 21.03 14.05 3.76
N ILE A 138 21.08 13.86 5.08
CA ILE A 138 22.34 13.87 5.83
C ILE A 138 23.24 12.73 5.37
N VAL A 139 22.71 11.50 5.28
CA VAL A 139 23.49 10.32 4.85
C VAL A 139 24.01 10.51 3.43
N THR A 140 23.17 10.93 2.50
CA THR A 140 23.58 11.16 1.09
C THR A 140 24.59 12.30 0.97
N GLY A 141 24.43 13.38 1.73
CA GLY A 141 25.39 14.47 1.79
C GLY A 141 26.74 14.06 2.36
N LEU A 142 26.77 13.25 3.42
CA LEU A 142 28.01 12.71 4.00
C LEU A 142 28.73 11.78 3.02
N ILE A 143 27.99 10.93 2.30
CA ILE A 143 28.54 10.11 1.23
C ILE A 143 29.16 11.00 0.14
N GLY A 144 28.43 12.01 -0.34
CA GLY A 144 28.96 12.96 -1.33
C GLY A 144 30.23 13.67 -0.88
N ALA A 145 30.28 14.08 0.39
CA ALA A 145 31.48 14.69 0.99
C ALA A 145 32.66 13.71 1.08
N ALA A 146 32.40 12.44 1.43
CA ALA A 146 33.44 11.41 1.55
C ALA A 146 34.13 11.07 0.21
N PHE A 147 33.39 11.15 -0.89
CA PHE A 147 33.92 10.87 -2.23
C PHE A 147 34.45 12.11 -2.97
N GLY A 148 34.54 13.27 -2.30
CA GLY A 148 35.15 14.48 -2.85
C GLY A 148 34.34 15.14 -3.98
N THR A 149 33.12 14.70 -4.23
CA THR A 149 32.19 15.32 -5.18
C THR A 149 31.41 16.41 -4.45
N VAL A 150 32.07 17.54 -4.19
CA VAL A 150 31.38 18.78 -3.83
C VAL A 150 31.01 19.45 -5.15
N VAL A 151 29.74 19.39 -5.51
CA VAL A 151 29.12 20.34 -6.46
C VAL A 151 28.57 21.49 -5.64
#